data_AF-X1W2V3-F1
#
_entry.id   AF-X1W2V3-F1
#
_cell.length_a   1.000
_cell.length_b   1.000
_cell.length_c   1.000
_cell.angle_alpha   90.00
_cell.angle_beta   90.00
_cell.angle_gamma   90.00
#
_symmetry.space_group_name_H-M   'P 1'
#
loop_
_entity.id
_entity.type
_entity.pdbx_description
1 polymer ?
#
loop_
_entity_poly.entity_id
_entity_poly.type
_entity_poly.pdbx_seq_one_letter_code
_entity_poly.pdbx_strand_id
1 'polypeptide(L)'
;MEMKLKVLEKVNKGMEVPDFDGLVTTYEISNQAEGKSPRTIAWYTEMLMSFSGYMKVELQRHDLSAFNIDIIRNYIIHLRNKPKFQGHPYTPQQNKLLSPRTVQCHVRALKAF
;
A
#
# COMPACT_ATOMS: atom_id res chain seq x y z
N MET A 1 34.77 -25.63 9.59
CA MET A 1 33.47 -25.50 10.27
C MET A 1 32.86 -24.10 10.13
N GLU A 2 33.67 -23.03 10.03
CA GLU A 2 33.21 -21.64 9.83
C GLU A 2 32.60 -21.32 8.45
N MET A 3 32.92 -22.10 7.42
CA MET A 3 32.45 -21.83 6.05
C MET A 3 30.96 -22.16 5.84
N LYS A 4 30.37 -23.05 6.66
CA LYS A 4 28.92 -23.34 6.62
C LYS A 4 28.07 -22.26 7.28
N LEU A 5 28.60 -21.53 8.27
CA LEU A 5 27.91 -20.43 8.94
C LEU A 5 27.76 -19.19 8.04
N LYS A 6 28.79 -18.82 7.26
CA LYS A 6 28.71 -17.72 6.28
C LYS A 6 27.79 -17.99 5.10
N VAL A 7 27.59 -19.26 4.74
CA VAL A 7 26.62 -19.64 3.70
C VAL A 7 25.19 -19.53 4.22
N LEU A 8 24.94 -19.89 5.49
CA LEU A 8 23.63 -19.71 6.12
C LEU A 8 23.28 -18.22 6.34
N GLU A 9 24.26 -17.36 6.64
CA GLU A 9 24.04 -15.90 6.68
C GLU A 9 23.77 -15.30 5.29
N LYS A 10 24.40 -15.82 4.22
CA LYS A 10 24.14 -15.35 2.85
C LYS A 10 22.81 -15.84 2.28
N VAL A 11 22.34 -17.02 2.69
CA VAL A 11 21.01 -17.53 2.30
C VAL A 11 19.88 -16.72 2.96
N ASN A 12 20.14 -16.11 4.12
CA ASN A 12 19.18 -15.19 4.77
C ASN A 12 19.14 -13.77 4.18
N LYS A 13 19.95 -13.44 3.18
CA LYS A 13 19.90 -12.16 2.46
C LYS A 13 18.92 -12.16 1.27
N GLY A 14 18.25 -13.29 1.00
CA GLY A 14 17.37 -13.49 -0.15
C GLY A 14 15.86 -13.39 0.14
N MET A 15 15.48 -13.03 1.36
CA MET A 15 14.07 -12.82 1.71
C MET A 15 13.99 -11.87 2.90
N GLU A 16 14.38 -10.60 2.71
CA GLU A 16 13.77 -9.56 3.55
C GLU A 16 12.26 -9.72 3.34
N VAL A 17 11.52 -9.96 4.42
CA VAL A 17 10.06 -9.92 4.38
C VAL A 17 9.72 -8.55 3.78
N PRO A 18 9.12 -8.51 2.58
CA PRO A 18 8.92 -7.22 1.92
C PRO A 18 8.10 -6.36 2.85
N ASP A 19 8.52 -5.11 3.05
CA ASP A 19 7.63 -4.14 3.63
C ASP A 19 6.39 -3.98 2.72
N PHE A 20 5.39 -3.23 3.17
CA PHE A 20 4.15 -3.14 2.39
C PHE A 20 4.39 -2.62 0.95
N ASP A 21 5.37 -1.73 0.75
CA ASP A 21 5.71 -1.19 -0.58
C ASP A 21 6.32 -2.26 -1.50
N GLY A 22 7.19 -3.12 -0.94
CA GLY A 22 7.73 -4.27 -1.65
C GLY A 22 6.63 -5.25 -2.08
N LEU A 23 5.60 -5.45 -1.26
CA LEU A 23 4.44 -6.25 -1.65
C LEU A 23 3.59 -5.58 -2.74
N VAL A 24 3.38 -4.26 -2.67
CA VAL A 24 2.68 -3.52 -3.74
C VAL A 24 3.42 -3.67 -5.07
N THR A 25 4.75 -3.58 -5.05
CA THR A 25 5.60 -3.81 -6.24
C THR A 25 5.44 -5.25 -6.77
N THR A 26 5.38 -6.24 -5.88
CA THR A 26 5.14 -7.63 -6.28
C THR A 26 3.75 -7.82 -6.89
N TYR A 27 2.72 -7.17 -6.33
CA TYR A 27 1.36 -7.23 -6.86
C TYR A 27 1.23 -6.52 -8.22
N GLU A 28 1.98 -5.43 -8.44
CA GLU A 28 2.10 -4.81 -9.76
C GLU A 28 2.64 -5.81 -10.80
N ILE A 29 3.75 -6.51 -10.51
CA ILE A 29 4.33 -7.53 -11.39
C ILE A 29 3.31 -8.67 -11.64
N SER A 30 2.62 -9.12 -10.60
CA SER A 30 1.57 -10.15 -10.73
C SER A 30 0.44 -9.70 -11.65
N ASN A 31 -0.05 -8.47 -11.49
CA ASN A 31 -1.08 -7.91 -12.36
C ASN A 31 -0.62 -7.78 -13.83
N GLN A 32 0.66 -7.45 -14.06
CA GLN A 32 1.24 -7.43 -15.40
C GLN A 32 1.25 -8.85 -16.01
N ALA A 33 1.66 -9.86 -15.25
CA ALA A 33 1.67 -11.25 -15.69
C ALA A 33 0.26 -11.79 -16.01
N GLU A 34 -0.76 -11.32 -15.28
CA GLU A 34 -2.17 -11.63 -15.53
C GLU A 34 -2.78 -10.89 -16.74
N GLY A 35 -2.02 -10.02 -17.40
CA GLY A 35 -2.49 -9.27 -18.58
C GLY A 35 -3.47 -8.14 -18.25
N LYS A 36 -3.48 -7.62 -17.02
CA LYS A 36 -4.29 -6.44 -16.68
C LYS A 36 -3.77 -5.21 -17.45
N SER A 37 -4.67 -4.31 -17.85
CA SER A 37 -4.27 -3.12 -18.59
C SER A 37 -3.39 -2.20 -17.74
N PRO A 38 -2.43 -1.44 -18.33
CA PRO A 38 -1.55 -0.54 -17.59
C PRO A 38 -2.31 0.44 -16.68
N ARG A 39 -3.47 0.92 -17.14
CA ARG A 39 -4.36 1.79 -16.35
C ARG A 39 -4.93 1.11 -15.11
N THR A 40 -5.28 -0.17 -15.20
CA THR A 40 -5.80 -0.94 -14.06
C THR A 40 -4.71 -1.18 -13.03
N ILE A 41 -3.49 -1.48 -13.50
CA ILE A 41 -2.31 -1.68 -12.65
C ILE A 41 -1.98 -0.40 -11.89
N ALA A 42 -1.84 0.72 -12.61
CA ALA A 42 -1.60 2.03 -12.00
C ALA A 42 -2.68 2.38 -10.97
N TRP A 43 -3.95 2.10 -11.27
CA TRP A 43 -5.05 2.34 -10.35
C TRP A 43 -4.92 1.51 -9.05
N TYR A 44 -4.59 0.22 -9.13
CA TYR A 44 -4.32 -0.58 -7.93
C TYR A 44 -3.13 -0.01 -7.14
N THR A 45 -2.02 0.26 -7.82
CA THR A 45 -0.80 0.81 -7.19
C THR A 45 -1.08 2.13 -6.47
N GLU A 46 -1.79 3.08 -7.10
CA GLU A 46 -2.16 4.35 -6.48
C GLU A 46 -2.98 4.18 -5.19
N MET A 47 -3.99 3.30 -5.21
CA MET A 47 -4.85 3.07 -4.04
C MET A 47 -4.07 2.43 -2.90
N LEU A 48 -3.19 1.48 -3.19
CA LEU A 48 -2.36 0.78 -2.21
C LEU A 48 -1.26 1.69 -1.64
N MET A 49 -0.59 2.47 -2.48
CA MET A 49 0.41 3.45 -2.02
C MET A 49 -0.21 4.55 -1.16
N SER A 50 -1.47 4.92 -1.40
CA SER A 50 -2.18 5.82 -0.48
C SER A 50 -2.39 5.20 0.92
N PHE A 51 -2.61 3.88 1.01
CA PHE A 51 -2.69 3.19 2.30
C PHE A 51 -1.31 3.08 2.97
N SER A 52 -0.25 2.78 2.19
CA SER A 52 1.13 2.85 2.69
C SER A 52 1.46 4.21 3.30
N GLY A 53 1.13 5.30 2.58
CA GLY A 53 1.32 6.67 3.08
C GLY A 53 0.58 6.92 4.39
N TYR A 54 -0.65 6.41 4.52
CA TYR A 54 -1.40 6.48 5.78
C TYR A 54 -0.69 5.75 6.92
N MET A 55 -0.20 4.51 6.70
CA MET A 55 0.53 3.77 7.73
C MET A 55 1.80 4.50 8.18
N LYS A 56 2.54 5.07 7.23
CA LYS A 56 3.79 5.79 7.53
C LYS A 56 3.55 7.07 8.31
N VAL A 57 2.54 7.86 7.94
CA VAL A 57 2.28 9.18 8.53
C VAL A 57 1.50 9.06 9.84
N GLU A 58 0.40 8.30 9.85
CA GLU A 58 -0.54 8.28 10.98
C GLU A 58 -0.16 7.23 12.03
N LEU A 59 0.50 6.13 11.62
CA LEU A 59 0.83 5.02 12.51
C LEU A 59 2.33 4.90 12.80
N GLN A 60 3.18 5.60 12.02
CA GLN A 60 4.65 5.45 12.06
C GLN A 60 5.08 3.98 11.86
N ARG A 61 4.33 3.25 11.04
CA ARG A 61 4.56 1.84 10.70
C ARG A 61 4.77 1.67 9.20
N HIS A 62 5.56 0.66 8.84
CA HIS A 62 5.81 0.28 7.44
C HIS A 62 5.90 -1.25 7.25
N ASP A 63 5.90 -2.01 8.33
CA ASP A 63 5.98 -3.47 8.32
C ASP A 63 4.63 -4.13 8.04
N LEU A 64 4.65 -5.43 7.67
CA LEU A 64 3.44 -6.18 7.32
C LEU A 64 2.46 -6.42 8.46
N SER A 65 2.87 -6.29 9.72
CA SER A 65 1.92 -6.41 10.84
C SER A 65 0.87 -5.30 10.82
N ALA A 66 1.19 -4.19 10.14
CA ALA A 66 0.26 -3.09 9.92
C ALA A 66 -0.83 -3.40 8.86
N PHE A 67 -0.63 -4.41 8.02
CA PHE A 67 -1.66 -4.86 7.07
C PHE A 67 -2.65 -5.82 7.75
N ASN A 68 -3.49 -5.28 8.62
CA ASN A 68 -4.56 -6.01 9.28
C ASN A 68 -5.91 -5.29 9.17
N ILE A 69 -6.98 -6.02 9.47
CA ILE A 69 -8.35 -5.55 9.24
C ILE A 69 -8.71 -4.31 10.06
N ASP A 70 -8.15 -4.14 11.26
CA ASP A 70 -8.48 -3.03 12.13
C ASP A 70 -7.80 -1.74 11.66
N ILE A 71 -6.54 -1.83 11.23
CA ILE A 71 -5.84 -0.71 10.60
C ILE A 71 -6.51 -0.32 9.28
N ILE A 72 -6.94 -1.30 8.47
CA ILE A 72 -7.70 -1.02 7.25
C ILE A 72 -9.01 -0.29 7.57
N ARG A 73 -9.78 -0.72 8.58
CA ARG A 73 -11.01 -0.02 9.00
C ARG A 73 -10.72 1.42 9.45
N ASN A 74 -9.65 1.62 10.22
CA ASN A 74 -9.21 2.95 10.65
C ASN A 74 -8.82 3.83 9.45
N TYR A 75 -8.14 3.26 8.46
CA TYR A 75 -7.86 3.95 7.20
C TYR A 75 -9.13 4.36 6.45
N ILE A 76 -10.14 3.49 6.37
CA ILE A 76 -11.42 3.83 5.73
C ILE A 76 -12.12 4.97 6.47
N ILE A 77 -12.08 4.99 7.81
CA ILE A 77 -12.60 6.10 8.62
C ILE A 77 -11.80 7.38 8.33
N HIS A 78 -10.47 7.30 8.27
CA HIS A 78 -9.62 8.44 7.90
C HIS A 78 -10.00 9.00 6.53
N LEU A 79 -10.14 8.16 5.49
CA LEU A 79 -10.54 8.59 4.15
C LEU A 79 -11.90 9.29 4.12
N ARG A 80 -12.87 8.82 4.91
CA ARG A 80 -14.20 9.45 4.99
C ARG A 80 -14.16 10.86 5.56
N ASN A 81 -13.17 11.16 6.39
CA ASN A 81 -12.98 12.46 7.02
C ASN A 81 -11.90 13.31 6.31
N LYS A 82 -11.22 12.76 5.30
CA LYS A 82 -10.13 13.42 4.58
C LYS A 82 -10.68 14.49 3.61
N PRO A 83 -10.22 15.75 3.71
CA PRO A 83 -10.47 16.77 2.69
C PRO A 83 -9.96 16.35 1.31
N LYS A 84 -10.69 16.70 0.26
CA LYS A 84 -10.25 16.49 -1.12
C LYS A 84 -8.92 17.21 -1.38
N PHE A 85 -8.04 16.54 -2.13
CA PHE A 85 -6.74 17.05 -2.52
C PHE A 85 -5.83 17.46 -1.36
N GLN A 86 -6.11 17.01 -0.11
CA GLN A 86 -5.17 17.19 0.99
C GLN A 86 -3.83 16.55 0.64
N GLY A 87 -2.77 17.37 0.62
CA GLY A 87 -1.42 16.96 0.27
C GLY A 87 -1.17 16.75 -1.22
N HIS A 88 -2.07 17.18 -2.12
CA HIS A 88 -1.86 17.07 -3.56
C HIS A 88 -0.90 18.17 -4.06
N PRO A 89 0.13 17.85 -4.86
CA PRO A 89 1.18 18.80 -5.26
C PRO A 89 0.69 19.94 -6.15
N TYR A 90 -0.35 19.69 -6.96
CA TYR A 90 -0.82 20.64 -7.98
C TYR A 90 -2.25 21.14 -7.77
N THR A 91 -2.95 20.65 -6.75
CA THR A 91 -4.37 20.97 -6.55
C THR A 91 -4.57 21.35 -5.09
N PRO A 92 -5.01 22.59 -4.81
CA PRO A 92 -5.26 23.02 -3.45
C PRO A 92 -6.29 22.12 -2.76
N GLN A 93 -6.07 21.91 -1.47
CA GLN A 93 -7.03 21.24 -0.61
C GLN A 93 -8.39 21.96 -0.70
N GLN A 94 -9.47 21.18 -0.70
CA GLN A 94 -10.83 21.71 -0.70
C GLN A 94 -11.54 21.38 0.62
N ASN A 95 -12.50 22.21 1.01
CA ASN A 95 -13.35 21.98 2.19
C ASN A 95 -14.34 20.81 2.01
N LYS A 96 -14.38 20.18 0.83
CA LYS A 96 -15.22 19.02 0.54
C LYS A 96 -14.48 17.74 0.89
N LEU A 97 -15.19 16.77 1.45
CA LEU A 97 -14.66 15.43 1.75
C LEU A 97 -14.60 14.56 0.49
N LEU A 98 -13.84 13.45 0.59
CA LEU A 98 -13.83 12.42 -0.44
C LEU A 98 -15.25 11.89 -0.71
N SER A 99 -15.52 11.56 -1.98
CA SER A 99 -16.80 10.95 -2.34
C SER A 99 -16.87 9.51 -1.84
N PRO A 100 -18.07 8.97 -1.53
CA PRO A 100 -18.22 7.56 -1.19
C PRO A 100 -17.65 6.62 -2.25
N ARG A 101 -17.78 7.00 -3.54
CA ARG A 101 -17.19 6.26 -4.67
C ARG A 101 -15.67 6.19 -4.57
N THR A 102 -15.02 7.29 -4.22
CA THR A 102 -13.55 7.34 -4.03
C THR A 102 -13.14 6.42 -2.88
N VAL A 103 -13.82 6.47 -1.74
CA VAL A 103 -13.54 5.58 -0.61
C VAL A 103 -13.70 4.11 -1.01
N GLN A 104 -14.76 3.79 -1.77
CA GLN A 104 -15.00 2.43 -2.27
C GLN A 104 -13.89 1.95 -3.22
N CYS A 105 -13.26 2.83 -3.99
CA CYS A 105 -12.10 2.47 -4.83
C CYS A 105 -10.95 1.93 -3.98
N HIS A 106 -10.61 2.61 -2.88
CA HIS A 106 -9.58 2.13 -1.95
C HIS A 106 -9.96 0.79 -1.32
N VAL A 107 -11.21 0.64 -0.87
CA VAL A 107 -11.70 -0.64 -0.32
C VAL A 107 -11.58 -1.77 -1.33
N ARG A 108 -11.91 -1.53 -2.60
CA ARG A 108 -11.81 -2.54 -3.66
C ARG A 108 -10.35 -2.92 -3.92
N ALA A 109 -9.44 -1.96 -3.92
CA ALA A 109 -8.02 -2.24 -4.09
C ALA A 109 -7.48 -3.12 -2.95
N LEU A 110 -7.73 -2.72 -1.71
CA LEU A 110 -7.29 -3.43 -0.49
C LEU A 110 -7.89 -4.83 -0.32
N LYS A 111 -9.04 -5.11 -0.96
CA LYS A 111 -9.66 -6.44 -0.94
C LYS A 111 -9.10 -7.39 -2.01
N ALA A 112 -8.59 -6.83 -3.10
CA ALA A 112 -8.10 -7.61 -4.23
C ALA A 112 -6.59 -7.92 -4.11
N PHE A 113 -5.86 -6.99 -3.48
CA PHE A 113 -4.52 -7.20 -2.96
C PHE A 113 -4.57 -8.19 -1.79
#